data_AF-A0A9E8SE19-F1
#
_entry.id   AF-A0A9E8SE19-F1
#
_cell.length_a   1.000
_cell.length_b   1.000
_cell.length_c   1.000
_cell.angle_alpha   90.00
_cell.angle_beta   90.00
_cell.angle_gamma   90.00
#
_symmetry.space_group_name_H-M   'P 1'
#
loop_
_entity.id
_entity.type
_entity.pdbx_description
1 polymer ?
#
loop_
_entity_poly.entity_id
_entity_poly.type
_entity_poly.pdbx_seq_one_letter_code
_entity_poly.pdbx_strand_id
1 'polypeptide(L)'
;MPNRVEKLSLLSEMIAFAKADKEIKNMEYNFLIGVSRQLEISREDFDYLIEHPTNYYVNLKSHSERIVQFHRLVLLMHIDNERTHAEVVKLYNYGLRMGLNHESITKVLYLMEGFPDMIVPADVLIDIFKVQYN
;
A
#
# COMPACT_ATOMS: atom_id res chain seq x y z
N MET A 1 -15.43 8.19 2.24
CA MET A 1 -15.47 6.74 1.97
C MET A 1 -15.28 6.57 0.48
N PRO A 2 -14.31 5.76 0.05
CA PRO A 2 -14.01 5.59 -1.35
C PRO A 2 -15.17 4.93 -2.08
N ASN A 3 -15.44 5.38 -3.31
CA ASN A 3 -16.44 4.77 -4.18
C ASN A 3 -15.95 3.40 -4.71
N ARG A 4 -16.82 2.62 -5.37
CA ARG A 4 -16.46 1.29 -5.88
C ARG A 4 -15.23 1.31 -6.81
N VAL A 5 -15.12 2.32 -7.67
CA VAL A 5 -14.00 2.44 -8.63
C VAL A 5 -12.70 2.74 -7.90
N GLU A 6 -12.73 3.63 -6.89
CA GLU A 6 -11.59 3.93 -6.04
C GLU A 6 -11.15 2.67 -5.26
N LYS A 7 -12.09 1.92 -4.67
CA LYS A 7 -11.79 0.65 -3.97
C LYS A 7 -11.09 -0.37 -4.88
N LEU A 8 -11.60 -0.57 -6.09
CA LEU A 8 -11.00 -1.49 -7.07
C LEU A 8 -9.62 -1.01 -7.52
N SER A 9 -9.45 0.30 -7.74
CA SER A 9 -8.16 0.90 -8.10
C SER A 9 -7.10 0.70 -7.01
N LEU A 10 -7.47 0.89 -5.74
CA LEU A 10 -6.57 0.68 -4.61
C LEU A 10 -6.08 -0.76 -4.50
N LEU A 11 -6.99 -1.73 -4.66
CA LEU A 11 -6.64 -3.14 -4.62
C LEU A 11 -5.78 -3.53 -5.83
N SER A 12 -6.15 -3.04 -7.02
CA SER A 12 -5.40 -3.26 -8.26
C SER A 12 -3.96 -2.74 -8.16
N GLU A 13 -3.77 -1.57 -7.54
CA GLU A 13 -2.44 -1.02 -7.29
C GLU A 13 -1.60 -1.93 -6.40
N MET A 14 -2.19 -2.48 -5.33
CA MET A 14 -1.51 -3.42 -4.43
C MET A 14 -1.14 -4.72 -5.14
N ILE A 15 -2.03 -5.24 -5.99
CA ILE A 15 -1.77 -6.44 -6.80
C ILE A 15 -0.62 -6.17 -7.78
N ALA A 16 -0.63 -5.01 -8.45
CA ALA A 16 0.45 -4.62 -9.37
C ALA A 16 1.79 -4.47 -8.64
N PHE A 17 1.78 -3.94 -7.41
CA PHE A 17 2.97 -3.85 -6.56
C PHE A 17 3.53 -5.24 -6.24
N ALA A 18 2.70 -6.18 -5.81
CA ALA A 18 3.12 -7.55 -5.49
C ALA A 18 3.59 -8.34 -6.71
N LYS A 19 2.94 -8.18 -7.88
CA LYS A 19 3.29 -8.89 -9.12
C LYS A 19 4.54 -8.37 -9.83
N ALA A 20 5.07 -7.21 -9.44
CA ALA A 20 6.02 -6.48 -10.27
C ALA A 20 7.32 -7.23 -10.56
N ASP A 21 7.85 -8.02 -9.61
CA ASP A 21 9.14 -8.72 -9.75
C ASP A 21 9.06 -10.25 -9.55
N LYS A 22 7.93 -10.78 -9.05
CA LYS A 22 7.79 -12.19 -8.66
C LYS A 22 6.33 -12.64 -8.71
N GLU A 23 6.14 -13.97 -8.70
CA GLU A 23 4.83 -14.54 -8.42
C GLU A 23 4.37 -14.14 -7.00
N ILE A 24 3.09 -13.83 -6.85
CA ILE A 24 2.50 -13.49 -5.55
C ILE A 24 2.64 -14.71 -4.64
N LYS A 25 3.36 -14.57 -3.53
CA LYS A 25 3.52 -15.61 -2.51
C LYS A 25 2.19 -15.78 -1.74
N ASN A 26 1.97 -16.97 -1.17
CA ASN A 26 0.75 -17.27 -0.40
C ASN A 26 0.45 -16.25 0.72
N MET A 27 1.49 -15.73 1.38
CA MET A 27 1.31 -14.74 2.44
C MET A 27 0.84 -13.38 1.90
N GLU A 28 1.39 -12.94 0.77
CA GLU A 28 0.97 -11.71 0.07
C GLU A 28 -0.47 -11.85 -0.45
N TYR A 29 -0.81 -13.00 -1.02
CA TYR A 29 -2.16 -13.31 -1.50
C TYR A 29 -3.19 -13.26 -0.36
N ASN A 30 -2.88 -13.87 0.79
CA ASN A 30 -3.76 -13.83 1.97
C ASN A 30 -3.97 -12.40 2.48
N PHE A 31 -2.94 -11.56 2.44
CA PHE A 31 -3.06 -10.16 2.81
C PHE A 31 -3.92 -9.37 1.82
N LEU A 32 -3.73 -9.58 0.52
CA LEU A 32 -4.54 -8.96 -0.53
C LEU A 32 -6.03 -9.35 -0.39
N ILE A 33 -6.33 -10.60 -0.01
CA ILE A 33 -7.69 -11.03 0.35
C ILE A 33 -8.20 -10.32 1.61
N GLY A 34 -7.36 -10.16 2.63
CA GLY A 34 -7.72 -9.42 3.85
C GLY A 34 -8.14 -7.99 3.52
N VAL A 35 -7.39 -7.32 2.64
CA VAL A 35 -7.66 -5.96 2.20
C VAL A 35 -8.90 -5.88 1.31
N SER A 36 -9.12 -6.84 0.40
CA SER A 36 -10.32 -6.85 -0.44
C SER A 36 -11.60 -6.95 0.40
N ARG A 37 -11.58 -7.76 1.47
CA ARG A 37 -12.67 -7.85 2.45
C ARG A 37 -12.90 -6.54 3.19
N GLN A 38 -11.84 -5.87 3.63
CA GLN A 38 -11.94 -4.55 4.29
C GLN A 38 -12.50 -3.47 3.36
N LEU A 39 -12.22 -3.57 2.06
CA LEU A 39 -12.74 -2.67 1.03
C LEU A 39 -14.14 -3.08 0.55
N GLU A 40 -14.70 -4.18 1.05
CA GLU A 40 -15.99 -4.76 0.62
C GLU A 40 -16.01 -5.10 -0.88
N ILE A 41 -14.88 -5.60 -1.39
CA ILE A 41 -14.75 -6.08 -2.78
C ILE A 41 -15.14 -7.56 -2.80
N SER A 42 -15.94 -7.95 -3.79
CA SER A 42 -16.38 -9.34 -3.91
C SER A 42 -15.22 -10.27 -4.29
N ARG A 43 -15.37 -11.57 -4.05
CA ARG A 43 -14.32 -12.53 -4.40
C ARG A 43 -14.10 -12.57 -5.92
N GLU A 44 -15.18 -12.44 -6.68
CA GLU A 44 -15.16 -12.43 -8.14
C GLU A 44 -14.40 -11.20 -8.67
N ASP A 45 -14.67 -10.02 -8.13
CA ASP A 45 -13.94 -8.79 -8.47
C ASP A 45 -12.45 -8.91 -8.09
N PHE A 46 -12.14 -9.53 -6.95
CA PHE A 46 -10.77 -9.78 -6.52
C PHE A 46 -10.01 -10.73 -7.46
N ASP A 47 -10.59 -11.88 -7.79
CA ASP A 47 -9.97 -12.87 -8.68
C ASP A 47 -9.78 -12.27 -10.08
N TYR A 48 -10.74 -11.48 -10.56
CA TYR A 48 -10.60 -10.72 -11.81
C TYR A 48 -9.43 -9.73 -11.79
N LEU A 49 -9.24 -8.98 -10.70
CA LEU A 49 -8.13 -8.03 -10.56
C LEU A 49 -6.77 -8.74 -10.44
N ILE A 50 -6.73 -9.96 -9.91
CA ILE A 50 -5.51 -10.78 -9.87
C ILE A 50 -5.10 -11.17 -11.29
N GLU A 51 -6.04 -11.59 -12.14
CA GLU A 51 -5.78 -11.95 -13.53
C GLU A 51 -5.52 -10.72 -14.41
N HIS A 52 -6.26 -9.64 -14.17
CA HIS A 52 -6.26 -8.41 -14.95
C HIS A 52 -6.03 -7.18 -14.06
N PRO A 53 -4.80 -6.98 -13.54
CA PRO A 53 -4.50 -5.78 -12.78
C PRO A 53 -4.71 -4.55 -13.66
N THR A 54 -5.65 -3.70 -13.27
CA THR A 54 -5.93 -2.45 -13.97
C THR A 54 -4.81 -1.44 -13.71
N ASN A 55 -4.31 -0.82 -14.79
CA ASN A 55 -3.28 0.23 -14.71
C ASN A 55 -3.83 1.62 -14.33
N TYR A 56 -5.11 1.71 -13.97
CA TYR A 56 -5.77 2.97 -13.65
C TYR A 56 -5.58 3.31 -12.17
N TYR A 57 -4.57 4.11 -11.87
CA TYR A 57 -4.47 4.79 -10.58
C TYR A 57 -5.53 5.90 -10.52
N VAL A 58 -6.51 5.71 -9.63
CA VAL A 58 -7.52 6.73 -9.33
C VAL A 58 -7.02 7.54 -8.15
N ASN A 59 -6.87 8.86 -8.35
CA ASN A 59 -6.45 9.77 -7.29
C ASN A 59 -7.45 9.71 -6.13
N LEU A 60 -6.98 9.23 -4.98
CA LEU A 60 -7.72 9.35 -3.73
C LEU A 60 -7.91 10.81 -3.35
N LYS A 61 -9.15 11.18 -3.03
CA LYS A 61 -9.52 12.57 -2.76
C LYS A 61 -8.97 13.05 -1.42
N SER A 62 -8.98 12.20 -0.40
CA SER A 62 -8.52 12.58 0.93
C SER A 62 -7.01 12.34 1.12
N HIS A 63 -6.35 13.24 1.84
CA HIS A 63 -4.97 13.02 2.29
C HIS A 63 -4.87 11.80 3.22
N SER A 64 -5.84 11.62 4.12
CA SER A 64 -5.89 10.48 5.04
C SER A 64 -6.04 9.14 4.31
N GLU A 65 -6.83 9.09 3.24
CA GLU A 65 -6.98 7.87 2.43
C GLU A 65 -5.66 7.48 1.76
N ARG A 66 -4.88 8.46 1.28
CA ARG A 66 -3.56 8.24 0.68
C ARG A 66 -2.56 7.69 1.69
N ILE A 67 -2.57 8.19 2.92
CA ILE A 67 -1.73 7.68 4.01
C ILE A 67 -2.07 6.23 4.32
N VAL A 68 -3.36 5.90 4.43
CA VAL A 68 -3.81 4.53 4.69
C VAL A 68 -3.41 3.59 3.54
N GLN A 69 -3.51 4.04 2.29
CA GLN A 69 -3.07 3.24 1.15
C GLN A 69 -1.54 3.02 1.16
N PHE A 70 -0.77 4.06 1.45
CA PHE A 70 0.68 3.95 1.57
C PHE A 70 1.09 2.98 2.69
N HIS A 71 0.39 3.01 3.83
CA HIS A 71 0.60 2.04 4.91
C HIS A 71 0.34 0.59 4.46
N ARG A 72 -0.71 0.34 3.68
CA ARG A 72 -0.98 -1.00 3.16
C ARG A 72 0.14 -1.50 2.24
N LEU A 73 0.72 -0.63 1.42
CA LEU A 73 1.87 -0.97 0.58
C LEU A 73 3.13 -1.26 1.41
N VAL A 74 3.36 -0.46 2.46
CA VAL A 74 4.43 -0.68 3.45
C VAL A 74 4.30 -2.07 4.08
N LEU A 75 3.10 -2.45 4.52
CA LEU A 75 2.83 -3.77 5.10
C LEU A 75 3.04 -4.87 4.07
N LEU A 76 2.49 -4.72 2.87
CA LEU A 76 2.60 -5.70 1.79
C LEU A 76 4.06 -6.01 1.44
N MET A 77 4.90 -4.98 1.33
CA MET A 77 6.35 -5.11 1.09
C MET A 77 7.08 -5.90 2.18
N HIS A 78 6.56 -5.95 3.41
CA HIS A 78 7.25 -6.58 4.53
C HIS A 78 6.85 -8.05 4.77
N ILE A 79 5.73 -8.50 4.19
CA ILE A 79 5.12 -9.80 4.51
C ILE A 79 6.05 -11.00 4.33
N ASP A 80 6.95 -10.96 3.36
CA ASP A 80 7.84 -12.08 3.05
C ASP A 80 9.26 -11.91 3.63
N ASN A 81 9.50 -10.84 4.38
CA ASN A 81 10.78 -10.48 5.02
C ASN A 81 11.99 -10.42 4.06
N GLU A 82 11.77 -10.37 2.75
CA GLU A 82 12.80 -10.38 1.69
C GLU A 82 12.81 -9.04 0.94
N ARG A 83 12.95 -7.94 1.68
CA ARG A 83 13.01 -6.59 1.09
C ARG A 83 14.23 -6.44 0.19
N THR A 84 13.99 -6.12 -1.07
CA THR A 84 15.02 -5.66 -2.01
C THR A 84 15.09 -4.14 -2.05
N HIS A 85 16.25 -3.59 -2.44
CA HIS A 85 16.37 -2.15 -2.68
C HIS A 85 15.39 -1.67 -3.77
N ALA A 86 15.08 -2.53 -4.75
CA ALA A 86 14.12 -2.23 -5.81
C ALA A 86 12.70 -2.02 -5.26
N GLU A 87 12.25 -2.84 -4.32
CA GLU A 87 10.93 -2.68 -3.67
C GLU A 87 10.85 -1.38 -2.85
N VAL A 88 11.93 -1.00 -2.15
CA VAL A 88 11.99 0.27 -1.40
C VAL A 88 11.87 1.47 -2.36
N VAL A 89 12.61 1.47 -3.46
CA VAL A 89 12.53 2.52 -4.49
C VAL A 89 11.15 2.56 -5.13
N LYS A 90 10.52 1.41 -5.38
CA LYS A 90 9.14 1.34 -5.88
C LYS A 90 8.16 1.95 -4.89
N LEU A 91 8.20 1.54 -3.62
CA LEU A 91 7.33 2.08 -2.58
C LEU A 91 7.47 3.60 -2.46
N TYR A 92 8.70 4.10 -2.51
CA TYR A 92 8.99 5.54 -2.52
C TYR A 92 8.32 6.25 -3.71
N ASN A 93 8.45 5.72 -4.92
CA ASN A 93 7.81 6.27 -6.12
C ASN A 93 6.28 6.23 -6.05
N TYR A 94 5.70 5.18 -5.45
CA TYR A 94 4.26 5.10 -5.20
C TYR A 94 3.80 6.20 -4.24
N GLY A 95 4.52 6.43 -3.13
CA GLY A 95 4.22 7.52 -2.20
C GLY A 95 4.23 8.88 -2.89
N LEU A 96 5.22 9.14 -3.76
CA LEU A 96 5.28 10.38 -4.55
C LEU A 96 4.11 10.52 -5.53
N ARG A 97 3.74 9.44 -6.23
CA ARG A 97 2.58 9.42 -7.15
C ARG A 97 1.25 9.67 -6.42
N MET A 98 1.16 9.28 -5.15
CA MET A 98 0.03 9.60 -4.28
C MET A 98 0.03 11.06 -3.82
N GLY A 99 1.09 11.83 -4.07
CA GLY A 99 1.23 13.19 -3.60
C GLY A 99 1.50 13.27 -2.10
N LEU A 100 2.16 12.24 -1.53
CA LEU A 100 2.72 12.29 -0.20
C LEU A 100 4.08 12.99 -0.23
N ASN A 101 4.40 13.72 0.85
CA ASN A 101 5.66 14.44 0.95
C ASN A 101 6.85 13.46 1.05
N HIS A 102 7.91 13.72 0.29
CA HIS A 102 9.18 13.01 0.37
C HIS A 102 9.67 12.80 1.81
N GLU A 103 9.64 13.84 2.65
CA GLU A 103 10.14 13.76 4.03
C GLU A 103 9.36 12.73 4.85
N SER A 104 8.03 12.70 4.69
CA SER A 104 7.17 11.75 5.40
C SER A 104 7.40 10.32 4.91
N ILE A 105 7.56 10.13 3.59
CA ILE A 105 7.88 8.83 2.99
C ILE A 105 9.23 8.32 3.55
N THR A 106 10.26 9.16 3.53
CA THR A 106 11.60 8.80 4.05
C THR A 106 11.54 8.48 5.55
N LYS A 107 10.78 9.26 6.32
CA LYS A 107 10.62 9.03 7.76
C LYS A 107 9.92 7.71 8.06
N VAL A 108 8.92 7.33 7.28
CA VAL A 108 8.28 6.00 7.39
C VAL A 108 9.29 4.90 7.07
N LEU A 109 9.99 5.00 5.94
CA LEU A 109 11.00 4.00 5.55
C LEU A 109 12.11 3.85 6.60
N TYR A 110 12.55 4.96 7.20
CA TYR A 110 13.53 4.96 8.28
C TYR A 110 12.99 4.34 9.58
N LEU A 111 11.78 4.72 10.00
CA LEU A 111 11.18 4.18 11.23
C LEU A 111 10.92 2.69 11.14
N MET A 112 10.59 2.17 9.94
CA MET A 112 10.46 0.73 9.72
C MET A 112 11.72 -0.03 10.15
N GLU A 113 12.93 0.48 9.86
CA GLU A 113 14.19 -0.17 10.24
C GLU A 113 14.36 -0.30 11.77
N GLY A 114 13.64 0.51 12.54
CA GLY A 114 13.70 0.51 14.01
C GLY A 114 12.68 -0.40 14.70
N PHE A 115 11.70 -0.97 13.98
CA PHE A 115 10.69 -1.86 14.57
C PHE A 115 11.10 -3.33 14.48
N PRO A 116 10.94 -4.14 15.55
CA PRO A 116 11.35 -5.56 15.58
C PRO A 116 10.75 -6.41 14.46
N ASP A 117 9.52 -6.09 14.07
CA ASP A 117 8.79 -6.74 12.97
C ASP A 117 8.58 -5.78 11.79
N MET A 118 9.32 -4.66 11.73
CA MET A 118 9.23 -3.56 10.75
C MET A 118 7.81 -3.05 10.40
N ILE A 119 6.81 -3.43 11.20
CA ILE A 119 5.43 -3.01 11.09
C ILE A 119 5.31 -1.70 11.87
N VAL A 120 5.16 -0.60 11.13
CA VAL A 120 4.86 0.69 11.73
C VAL A 120 3.38 0.70 12.12
N PRO A 121 3.06 0.96 13.41
CA PRO A 121 1.68 1.10 13.87
C PRO A 121 0.95 2.24 13.12
N ALA A 122 -0.35 2.07 12.89
CA ALA A 122 -1.14 3.02 12.09
C ALA A 122 -1.20 4.42 12.73
N ASP A 123 -1.22 4.49 14.06
CA ASP A 123 -1.12 5.71 14.87
C ASP A 123 0.22 6.45 14.66
N VAL A 124 1.34 5.73 14.63
CA VAL A 124 2.66 6.31 14.35
C VAL A 124 2.72 6.91 12.94
N LEU A 125 2.12 6.23 11.95
CA LEU A 125 2.00 6.76 10.59
C LEU A 125 1.15 8.02 10.53
N ILE A 126 -0.03 8.00 11.15
CA ILE A 126 -0.90 9.16 11.22
C ILE A 126 -0.15 10.35 11.83
N ASP A 127 0.65 10.13 12.88
CA ASP A 127 1.43 11.19 13.50
C ASP A 127 2.53 11.74 12.57
N ILE A 128 3.27 10.89 11.86
CA ILE A 128 4.27 11.34 10.85
C ILE A 128 3.66 12.29 9.83
N PHE A 129 2.47 11.96 9.33
CA PHE A 129 1.80 12.75 8.31
C PHE A 129 0.98 13.92 8.88
N LYS A 130 0.64 13.93 10.18
CA LYS A 130 -0.01 15.07 10.86
C LYS A 130 0.94 16.22 11.15
N VAL A 131 2.23 15.96 11.43
CA VAL A 131 3.20 17.03 11.76
C VAL A 131 3.34 18.08 10.64
N GLN A 132 2.96 17.75 9.40
CA GLN A 132 3.05 18.65 8.25
C GLN A 132 1.85 19.60 8.05
N TYR A 133 0.83 19.53 8.92
CA TYR A 133 -0.35 20.40 8.87
C TYR A 133 -0.37 21.50 9.96
N ASN A 134 0.71 21.66 10.72
CA ASN A 134 0.88 22.75 11.70
C ASN A 134 1.80 23.85 11.20
#